data_AF-A0A814LLE3-F1
#
_entry.id   AF-A0A814LLE3-F1
#
_cell.length_a   1.000
_cell.length_b   1.000
_cell.length_c   1.000
_cell.angle_alpha   90.00
_cell.angle_beta   90.00
_cell.angle_gamma   90.00
#
_symmetry.space_group_name_H-M   'P 1'
#
loop_
_entity.id
_entity.type
_entity.pdbx_description
1 polymer ?
#
loop_
_entity_poly.entity_id
_entity_poly.type
_entity_poly.pdbx_seq_one_letter_code
_entity_poly.pdbx_strand_id
1 'polypeptide(L)'
;MNIVEEYFWQADMAFQSNRLNESCQYICQAIEHLDQPKLTLEQLELLWTVIPKMITHHTRSIERLVHHHQSMPIETDECFDRSVQNYVRRLEEDQADRCWKFIHCFDANLIQEKKDIDHIHLHRLQADLYLQLSYVSRQ
;
A
#
# COMPACT_ATOMS: atom_id res chain seq x y z
N MET A 1 3.49 22.87 16.32
CA MET A 1 3.23 22.14 15.07
C MET A 1 2.31 20.99 15.43
N ASN A 2 1.20 20.80 14.72
CA ASN A 2 0.30 19.68 14.97
C ASN A 2 0.99 18.39 14.49
N ILE A 3 1.01 17.34 15.32
CA ILE A 3 1.71 16.08 15.00
C ILE A 3 1.14 15.41 13.74
N VAL A 4 -0.17 15.57 13.48
CA VAL A 4 -0.82 15.07 12.26
C VAL A 4 -0.30 15.81 11.03
N GLU A 5 -0.16 17.14 11.10
CA GLU A 5 0.38 17.95 10.01
C GLU A 5 1.85 17.61 9.73
N GLU A 6 2.63 17.35 10.79
CA GLU A 6 4.02 16.90 10.66
C GLU A 6 4.13 15.58 9.89
N TYR A 7 3.31 14.59 10.25
CA TYR A 7 3.33 13.31 9.54
C TYR A 7 2.86 13.43 8.09
N PHE A 8 1.83 14.23 7.79
CA PHE A 8 1.44 14.47 6.39
C PHE A 8 2.51 15.20 5.59
N TRP A 9 3.24 16.14 6.21
CA TRP A 9 4.38 16.78 5.57
C TRP A 9 5.52 15.78 5.30
N GLN A 10 5.86 14.93 6.27
CA GLN A 10 6.85 13.86 6.09
C GLN A 10 6.41 12.86 5.01
N ALA A 11 5.12 12.55 4.95
CA ALA A 11 4.55 11.68 3.93
C ALA A 11 4.71 12.26 2.52
N ASP A 12 4.44 13.55 2.33
CA ASP A 12 4.64 14.22 1.04
C ASP A 12 6.13 14.27 0.68
N MET A 13 7.01 14.64 1.61
CA MET A 13 8.47 14.63 1.37
C MET A 13 8.99 13.24 0.96
N ALA A 14 8.50 12.19 1.61
CA ALA A 14 8.82 10.82 1.24
C ALA A 14 8.26 10.46 -0.15
N PHE A 15 7.04 10.89 -0.48
CA PHE A 15 6.42 10.68 -1.78
C PHE A 15 7.18 11.35 -2.93
N GLN A 16 7.54 12.63 -2.77
CA GLN A 16 8.33 13.38 -3.75
C GLN A 16 9.71 12.73 -3.98
N SER A 17 10.26 12.09 -2.95
CA SER A 17 11.51 11.33 -3.02
C SER A 17 11.34 9.90 -3.57
N ASN A 18 10.13 9.53 -4.03
CA ASN A 18 9.76 8.18 -4.48
C ASN A 18 9.96 7.08 -3.41
N ARG A 19 9.97 7.45 -2.12
CA ARG A 19 10.05 6.54 -0.98
C ARG A 19 8.64 6.15 -0.55
N LEU A 20 7.96 5.40 -1.44
CA LEU A 20 6.52 5.11 -1.32
C LEU A 20 6.15 4.40 -0.01
N ASN A 21 6.98 3.45 0.44
CA ASN A 21 6.73 2.73 1.70
C ASN A 21 6.80 3.64 2.92
N GLU A 22 7.75 4.58 2.96
CA GLU A 22 7.85 5.54 4.06
C GLU A 22 6.68 6.52 4.02
N SER A 23 6.33 7.02 2.83
CA SER A 23 5.17 7.91 2.66
C SER A 23 3.89 7.28 3.21
N CYS A 24 3.65 6.03 2.82
CA CYS A 24 2.61 5.15 3.33
C CYS A 24 2.60 5.02 4.86
N GLN A 25 3.77 4.81 5.48
CA GLN A 25 3.89 4.69 6.94
C GLN A 25 3.53 5.99 7.65
N TYR A 26 4.04 7.13 7.17
CA TYR A 26 3.72 8.43 7.74
C TYR A 26 2.22 8.76 7.62
N ILE A 27 1.57 8.37 6.52
CA ILE A 27 0.10 8.52 6.37
C ILE A 27 -0.64 7.73 7.46
N CYS A 28 -0.28 6.46 7.69
CA CYS A 28 -0.90 5.67 8.75
C CYS A 28 -0.68 6.30 10.14
N GLN A 29 0.54 6.77 10.41
CA GLN A 29 0.85 7.45 11.66
C GLN A 29 0.04 8.73 11.83
N ALA A 30 -0.14 9.52 10.77
CA ALA A 30 -0.99 10.71 10.81
C ALA A 30 -2.44 10.37 11.17
N ILE A 31 -2.99 9.31 10.56
CA ILE A 31 -4.36 8.84 10.78
C ILE A 31 -4.55 8.31 12.21
N GLU A 32 -3.58 7.58 12.75
CA GLU A 32 -3.61 7.06 14.13
C GLU A 32 -3.58 8.16 15.20
N HIS A 33 -3.10 9.36 14.86
CA HIS A 33 -3.05 10.52 15.75
C HIS A 33 -4.18 11.53 15.48
N LEU A 34 -5.18 11.17 14.68
CA LEU A 34 -6.34 12.03 14.44
C LEU A 34 -7.23 12.11 15.69
N ASP A 35 -7.34 13.31 16.27
CA ASP A 35 -8.30 13.60 17.34
C ASP A 35 -9.76 13.59 16.85
N GLN A 36 -9.96 13.79 15.54
CA GLN A 36 -11.26 13.74 14.87
C GLN A 36 -11.10 13.09 13.49
N PRO A 37 -12.12 12.39 12.97
CA PRO A 37 -12.08 11.67 11.71
C PRO A 37 -12.28 12.67 10.57
N LYS A 38 -11.41 13.67 10.45
CA LYS A 38 -11.49 14.71 9.45
C LYS A 38 -10.12 14.98 8.87
N LEU A 39 -9.97 14.61 7.62
CA LEU A 39 -8.82 14.94 6.79
C LEU A 39 -9.14 16.16 5.93
N THR A 40 -8.14 16.98 5.65
CA THR A 40 -8.25 18.03 4.63
C THR A 40 -8.30 17.41 3.23
N LEU A 41 -8.74 18.20 2.24
CA LEU A 41 -8.74 17.73 0.85
C LEU A 41 -7.34 17.32 0.38
N GLU A 42 -6.32 18.11 0.72
CA GLU A 42 -4.92 17.82 0.35
C GLU A 42 -4.41 16.51 0.98
N GLN A 43 -4.78 16.25 2.25
CA GLN A 43 -4.42 15.00 2.95
C GLN A 43 -5.10 13.79 2.31
N LEU A 44 -6.36 13.94 1.90
CA LEU A 44 -7.10 12.92 1.16
C LEU A 44 -6.49 12.68 -0.23
N GLU A 45 -6.14 13.74 -0.96
CA GLU A 45 -5.50 13.64 -2.27
C GLU A 45 -4.14 12.92 -2.20
N LEU A 46 -3.33 13.22 -1.18
CA LEU A 46 -2.07 12.53 -0.96
C LEU A 46 -2.30 11.02 -0.72
N LEU A 47 -3.29 10.68 0.10
CA LEU A 47 -3.66 9.30 0.41
C LEU A 47 -4.16 8.55 -0.84
N TRP A 48 -5.01 9.17 -1.65
CA TRP A 48 -5.51 8.63 -2.92
C TRP A 48 -4.45 8.51 -4.00
N THR A 49 -3.33 9.20 -3.86
CA THR A 49 -2.21 9.15 -4.81
C THR A 49 -1.17 8.13 -4.40
N VAL A 50 -0.74 8.18 -3.14
CA VAL A 50 0.38 7.39 -2.62
C VAL A 50 0.05 5.90 -2.60
N ILE A 51 -1.12 5.53 -2.07
CA ILE A 51 -1.44 4.11 -1.82
C ILE A 51 -1.65 3.33 -3.12
N PRO A 52 -2.43 3.80 -4.11
CA PRO A 52 -2.53 3.12 -5.41
C PRO A 52 -1.18 3.04 -6.14
N LYS A 53 -0.33 4.07 -6.01
CA LYS A 53 1.01 4.05 -6.60
C LYS A 53 1.91 3.00 -5.94
N MET A 54 1.85 2.87 -4.62
CA MET A 54 2.57 1.85 -3.86
C MET A 54 2.12 0.44 -4.27
N ILE A 55 0.80 0.21 -4.33
CA ILE A 55 0.23 -1.05 -4.81
C ILE A 55 0.76 -1.38 -6.22
N THR A 56 0.59 -0.45 -7.15
CA THR A 56 0.99 -0.64 -8.55
C THR A 56 2.48 -0.90 -8.69
N HIS A 57 3.31 -0.20 -7.90
CA HIS A 57 4.75 -0.36 -7.92
C HIS A 57 5.19 -1.76 -7.48
N HIS A 58 4.61 -2.29 -6.40
CA HIS A 58 4.93 -3.63 -5.91
C HIS A 58 4.42 -4.73 -6.84
N THR A 59 3.15 -4.66 -7.27
CA THR A 59 2.58 -5.63 -8.21
C THR A 59 3.42 -5.72 -9.50
N ARG A 60 3.77 -4.57 -10.10
CA ARG A 60 4.62 -4.55 -11.30
C ARG A 60 6.04 -5.08 -11.07
N SER A 61 6.54 -5.00 -9.85
CA SER A 61 7.88 -5.51 -9.53
C SER A 61 7.87 -7.03 -9.43
N ILE A 62 6.82 -7.61 -8.85
CA ILE A 62 6.57 -9.05 -8.83
C ILE A 62 6.38 -9.57 -10.26
N GLU A 63 5.48 -8.94 -11.04
CA GLU A 63 5.21 -9.32 -12.43
C GLU A 63 6.48 -9.30 -13.30
N ARG A 64 7.31 -8.26 -13.16
CA ARG A 64 8.58 -8.15 -13.90
C ARG A 64 9.57 -9.24 -13.51
N LEU A 65 9.66 -9.57 -12.23
CA LEU A 65 10.53 -10.65 -11.75
C LEU A 65 10.10 -12.00 -12.35
N VAL A 66 8.79 -12.32 -12.26
CA VAL A 66 8.21 -13.55 -12.80
C VAL A 66 8.42 -13.62 -14.32
N HIS A 67 8.10 -12.54 -15.04
CA HIS A 67 8.28 -12.49 -16.49
C HIS A 67 9.75 -12.61 -16.91
N HIS A 68 10.66 -11.95 -16.19
CA HIS A 68 12.10 -12.06 -16.46
C HIS A 68 12.59 -13.49 -16.28
N HIS A 69 12.19 -14.15 -15.20
CA HIS A 69 12.53 -15.55 -14.96
C HIS A 69 11.97 -16.48 -16.05
N GLN A 70 10.70 -16.33 -16.42
CA GLN A 70 10.05 -17.14 -17.45
C GLN A 70 10.61 -16.93 -18.87
N SER A 71 11.26 -15.79 -19.12
CA SER A 71 11.84 -15.44 -20.42
C SER A 71 13.34 -15.74 -20.52
N MET A 72 13.94 -16.38 -19.51
CA MET A 72 15.35 -16.74 -19.54
C MET A 72 15.62 -17.75 -20.68
N PRO A 73 16.62 -17.51 -21.55
CA PRO A 73 16.88 -18.36 -22.72
C PRO A 73 17.61 -19.67 -22.38
N ILE A 74 17.80 -19.97 -21.10
CA ILE A 74 18.58 -21.10 -20.59
C ILE A 74 17.65 -21.88 -19.65
N GLU A 75 17.69 -23.22 -19.72
CA GLU A 75 17.06 -24.06 -18.71
C GLU A 75 17.64 -23.73 -17.33
N THR A 76 16.77 -23.25 -16.45
CA THR A 76 17.09 -23.03 -15.05
C THR A 76 17.04 -24.37 -14.31
N ASP A 77 17.87 -24.52 -13.28
CA ASP A 77 17.76 -25.69 -12.42
C ASP A 77 16.59 -25.54 -11.43
N GLU A 78 16.08 -26.67 -10.93
CA GLU A 78 14.95 -26.69 -9.99
C GLU A 78 15.23 -25.91 -8.68
N CYS A 79 16.50 -25.75 -8.30
CA CYS A 79 16.89 -25.03 -7.10
C CYS A 79 16.71 -23.52 -7.28
N PHE A 80 17.09 -23.01 -8.45
CA PHE A 80 16.90 -21.64 -8.86
C PHE A 80 15.41 -21.32 -9.00
N ASP A 81 14.64 -22.15 -9.69
CA ASP A 81 13.19 -21.96 -9.85
C ASP A 81 12.47 -21.84 -8.50
N ARG A 82 12.80 -22.76 -7.58
CA ARG A 82 12.26 -22.75 -6.22
C ARG A 82 12.68 -21.49 -5.46
N SER A 83 13.89 -21.00 -5.66
CA SER A 83 14.38 -19.78 -5.02
C SER A 83 13.64 -18.55 -5.52
N VAL A 84 13.37 -18.45 -6.83
CA VAL A 84 12.56 -17.37 -7.41
C VAL A 84 11.13 -17.43 -6.88
N GLN A 85 10.50 -18.61 -6.89
CA GLN A 85 9.14 -18.78 -6.36
C GLN A 85 9.03 -18.40 -4.87
N ASN A 86 10.00 -18.81 -4.05
CA ASN A 86 10.04 -18.42 -2.63
C ASN A 86 10.19 -16.90 -2.46
N TYR A 87 10.99 -16.25 -3.31
CA TYR A 87 11.16 -14.81 -3.26
C TYR A 87 9.90 -14.07 -3.72
N VAL A 88 9.24 -14.53 -4.79
CA VAL A 88 7.92 -14.03 -5.23
C VAL A 88 6.90 -14.13 -4.10
N ARG A 89 6.76 -15.30 -3.49
CA ARG A 89 5.83 -15.51 -2.37
C ARG A 89 6.09 -14.54 -1.23
N ARG A 90 7.36 -14.33 -0.86
CA ARG A 90 7.73 -13.38 0.19
C ARG A 90 7.34 -11.95 -0.16
N LEU A 91 7.50 -11.53 -1.42
CA LEU A 91 7.07 -10.20 -1.87
C LEU A 91 5.55 -10.05 -1.83
N GLU A 92 4.81 -11.11 -2.18
CA GLU A 92 3.35 -11.15 -2.10
C GLU A 92 2.85 -11.09 -0.65
N GLU A 93 3.47 -11.84 0.27
CA GLU A 93 3.19 -11.78 1.72
C GLU A 93 3.45 -10.38 2.27
N ASP A 94 4.60 -9.79 1.96
CA ASP A 94 4.95 -8.41 2.32
C ASP A 94 3.90 -7.40 1.80
N GLN A 95 3.39 -7.61 0.59
CA GLN A 95 2.35 -6.75 0.00
C GLN A 95 1.00 -6.96 0.71
N ALA A 96 0.64 -8.20 1.03
CA ALA A 96 -0.59 -8.51 1.76
C ALA A 96 -0.59 -7.90 3.16
N ASP A 97 0.51 -8.03 3.90
CA ASP A 97 0.69 -7.43 5.22
C ASP A 97 0.51 -5.91 5.19
N ARG A 98 1.04 -5.25 4.14
CA ARG A 98 0.84 -3.81 3.94
C ARG A 98 -0.62 -3.49 3.67
N CYS A 99 -1.29 -4.24 2.80
CA CYS A 99 -2.70 -4.01 2.49
C CYS A 99 -3.57 -4.14 3.75
N TRP A 100 -3.32 -5.17 4.57
CA TRP A 100 -4.00 -5.36 5.85
C TRP A 100 -3.80 -4.19 6.81
N LYS A 101 -2.56 -3.69 6.94
CA LYS A 101 -2.27 -2.52 7.78
C LYS A 101 -3.09 -1.29 7.37
N PHE A 102 -3.22 -1.02 6.06
CA PHE A 102 -4.06 0.08 5.58
C PHE A 102 -5.54 -0.13 5.88
N ILE A 103 -6.06 -1.32 5.60
CA ILE A 103 -7.47 -1.65 5.85
C ILE A 103 -7.79 -1.43 7.32
N HIS A 104 -6.97 -1.97 8.23
CA HIS A 104 -7.16 -1.79 9.67
C HIS A 104 -7.03 -0.33 10.11
N CYS A 105 -6.05 0.41 9.59
CA CYS A 105 -5.87 1.84 9.88
C CYS A 105 -7.12 2.65 9.48
N PHE A 106 -7.70 2.37 8.30
CA PHE A 106 -8.88 3.07 7.80
C PHE A 106 -10.16 2.67 8.52
N ASP A 107 -10.34 1.37 8.77
CA ASP A 107 -11.51 0.87 9.50
C ASP A 107 -11.58 1.46 10.90
N ALA A 108 -10.45 1.47 11.62
CA ALA A 108 -10.39 1.94 13.00
C ALA A 108 -10.57 3.47 13.14
N ASN A 109 -9.97 4.26 12.24
CA ASN A 109 -9.83 5.70 12.47
C ASN A 109 -10.68 6.58 11.53
N LEU A 110 -11.10 6.07 10.38
CA LEU A 110 -11.80 6.88 9.36
C LEU A 110 -13.25 6.41 9.09
N ILE A 111 -13.53 5.11 9.21
CA ILE A 111 -14.81 4.54 8.77
C ILE A 111 -15.80 4.34 9.92
N GLN A 112 -15.31 3.89 11.09
CA GLN A 112 -16.18 3.68 12.26
C GLN A 112 -16.87 4.97 12.74
N GLU A 113 -16.25 6.13 12.54
CA GLU A 113 -16.75 7.38 13.14
C GLU A 113 -17.81 8.15 12.33
N LYS A 114 -18.22 7.65 11.14
CA LYS A 114 -19.39 8.12 10.34
C LYS A 114 -19.68 9.63 10.37
N LYS A 115 -18.68 10.50 10.17
CA LYS A 115 -18.89 11.94 10.02
C LYS A 115 -17.97 12.52 8.95
N ASP A 116 -18.59 13.06 7.90
CA ASP A 116 -18.08 14.07 6.97
C ASP A 116 -16.80 13.80 6.14
N ILE A 117 -16.21 12.61 6.17
CA ILE A 117 -15.20 12.22 5.15
C ILE A 117 -15.90 11.67 3.90
N ASP A 118 -15.32 11.93 2.73
CA ASP A 118 -15.73 11.33 1.45
C ASP A 118 -15.62 9.80 1.49
N HIS A 119 -16.68 9.18 2.01
CA HIS A 119 -16.81 7.75 2.21
C HIS A 119 -16.68 6.96 0.91
N ILE A 120 -17.00 7.57 -0.23
CA ILE A 120 -16.93 6.91 -1.54
C ILE A 120 -15.47 6.61 -1.87
N HIS A 121 -14.58 7.59 -1.71
CA HIS A 121 -13.17 7.41 -2.04
C HIS A 121 -12.44 6.50 -1.05
N LEU A 122 -12.79 6.56 0.25
CA LEU A 122 -12.24 5.62 1.23
C LEU A 122 -12.67 4.18 0.96
N HIS A 123 -13.97 3.94 0.70
CA HIS A 123 -14.44 2.59 0.36
C HIS A 123 -13.88 2.09 -0.96
N ARG A 124 -13.66 2.98 -1.94
CA ARG A 124 -12.96 2.62 -3.18
C ARG A 124 -11.54 2.16 -2.89
N LEU A 125 -10.79 2.91 -2.09
CA LEU A 125 -9.43 2.53 -1.75
C LEU A 125 -9.36 1.21 -0.98
N GLN A 126 -10.31 0.98 -0.06
CA GLN A 126 -10.44 -0.33 0.59
C GLN A 126 -10.73 -1.44 -0.40
N ALA A 127 -11.64 -1.22 -1.35
CA ALA A 127 -11.94 -2.19 -2.39
C ALA A 127 -10.69 -2.51 -3.23
N ASP A 128 -9.88 -1.50 -3.57
CA ASP A 128 -8.61 -1.68 -4.28
C ASP A 128 -7.61 -2.52 -3.44
N LEU A 129 -7.53 -2.28 -2.13
CA LEU A 129 -6.70 -3.07 -1.21
C LEU A 129 -7.18 -4.52 -1.09
N TYR A 130 -8.49 -4.75 -0.97
CA TYR A 130 -9.07 -6.10 -0.97
C TYR A 130 -8.86 -6.82 -2.30
N LEU A 131 -8.93 -6.11 -3.43
CA LEU A 131 -8.64 -6.67 -4.74
C LEU A 131 -7.19 -7.18 -4.80
N GLN A 132 -6.24 -6.42 -4.25
CA GLN A 132 -4.84 -6.87 -4.15
C GLN A 132 -4.67 -8.09 -3.26
N LEU A 133 -5.32 -8.11 -2.09
CA LEU A 133 -5.31 -9.29 -1.22
C LEU A 133 -5.86 -10.54 -1.93
N SER A 134 -6.90 -10.37 -2.75
CA SER A 134 -7.48 -11.46 -3.53
C SER A 134 -6.54 -11.98 -4.62
N TYR A 135 -5.66 -11.12 -5.17
CA TYR A 135 -4.65 -11.51 -6.15
C TYR A 135 -3.57 -12.38 -5.51
N VAL A 136 -3.11 -12.01 -4.31
CA VAL A 136 -2.13 -12.78 -3.53
C VAL A 136 -2.69 -14.12 -3.05
N SER A 137 -4.00 -14.20 -2.72
CA SER A 137 -4.60 -15.39 -2.10
C SER A 137 -5.01 -16.51 -3.08
N ARG A 138 -4.83 -16.34 -4.40
CA ARG A 138 -5.32 -17.28 -5.44
C ARG A 138 -4.28 -18.29 -5.94
N GLN A 139 -3.05 -18.24 -5.43
CA GLN A 139 -1.95 -19.15 -5.80
C GLN A 139 -1.71 -20.20 -4.70
#